data_AF-A0AB37WMX1-F1
#
_entry.id   AF-A0AB37WMX1-F1
#
_cell.length_a   1.000
_cell.length_b   1.000
_cell.length_c   1.000
_cell.angle_alpha   90.00
_cell.angle_beta   90.00
_cell.angle_gamma   90.00
#
_symmetry.space_group_name_H-M   'P 1'
#
loop_
_entity.id
_entity.type
_entity.pdbx_description
1 polymer ?
#
loop_
_entity_poly.entity_id
_entity_poly.type
_entity_poly.pdbx_seq_one_letter_code
_entity_poly.pdbx_strand_id
1 'polypeptide(L)'
;MAVTSVQASPFSGLDVHSSSGILARDLSGKSCASFVYGAKNTVVGEVCISVAGSTLTVQYPDLSATGGKYEDLHVIVQTTSISETAPGQFPYTYGKGQCSLSGTCSIPIEDAWRACNLKLYIGIHAGFSPDGVSHETGWMEGPCIKPEKSGNCAKYFTFTTECKCPVVTKFEPVTTSVVYVKTVYETHTATCTTIPAEVTAEASCDDPKVGATKTVNSTKEIAGFTCPTPA
;
A
#
# COMPACT_ATOMS: atom_id res chain seq x y z
N MET A 1 -4.14 -15.14 -27.25
CA MET A 1 -4.77 -13.97 -26.59
C MET A 1 -4.40 -13.99 -25.11
N ALA A 2 -4.62 -12.92 -24.35
CA ALA A 2 -4.41 -12.91 -22.89
C ALA A 2 -5.70 -12.49 -22.19
N VAL A 3 -6.04 -13.20 -21.12
CA VAL A 3 -7.21 -12.98 -20.28
C VAL A 3 -6.74 -12.33 -18.99
N THR A 4 -7.10 -11.07 -18.79
CA THR A 4 -6.82 -10.38 -17.53
C THR A 4 -8.02 -10.50 -16.61
N SER A 5 -7.83 -10.91 -15.36
CA SER A 5 -8.89 -11.00 -14.36
C SER A 5 -8.52 -10.22 -13.10
N VAL A 6 -9.51 -9.58 -12.48
CA VAL A 6 -9.37 -8.94 -11.17
C VAL A 6 -9.74 -9.96 -10.10
N GLN A 7 -8.86 -10.21 -9.13
CA GLN A 7 -9.07 -11.23 -8.08
C GLN A 7 -9.62 -10.68 -6.74
N ALA A 8 -9.89 -9.38 -6.65
CA ALA A 8 -10.42 -8.77 -5.42
C ALA A 8 -11.94 -8.51 -5.51
N SER A 9 -12.64 -8.74 -4.39
CA SER A 9 -14.07 -8.48 -4.25
C SER A 9 -14.39 -7.01 -4.52
N PRO A 10 -15.43 -6.69 -5.31
CA PRO A 10 -15.92 -5.33 -5.42
C PRO A 10 -16.70 -4.87 -4.17
N PHE A 11 -17.00 -5.76 -3.23
CA PHE A 11 -17.88 -5.48 -2.09
C PHE A 11 -17.09 -5.28 -0.80
N SER A 12 -17.42 -4.18 -0.10
CA SER A 12 -16.88 -3.75 1.20
C SER A 12 -17.39 -4.56 2.41
N GLY A 13 -18.28 -5.53 2.20
CA GLY A 13 -19.01 -6.17 3.30
C GLY A 13 -19.43 -7.61 3.03
N LEU A 14 -18.78 -8.31 2.10
CA LEU A 14 -18.97 -9.75 2.00
C LEU A 14 -18.10 -10.41 3.07
N ASP A 15 -18.74 -10.68 4.21
CA ASP A 15 -18.30 -11.59 5.27
C ASP A 15 -18.23 -13.05 4.78
N VAL A 16 -17.86 -13.24 3.51
CA VAL A 16 -17.63 -14.53 2.88
C VAL A 16 -16.18 -14.90 3.17
N HIS A 17 -15.89 -15.02 4.47
CA HIS A 17 -14.63 -15.54 4.95
C HIS A 17 -14.49 -16.99 4.46
N SER A 18 -13.49 -17.23 3.63
CA SER A 18 -12.94 -18.55 3.22
C SER A 18 -13.62 -19.37 2.11
N SER A 19 -14.93 -19.27 1.84
CA SER A 19 -15.57 -20.23 0.91
C SER A 19 -15.46 -19.89 -0.58
N SER A 20 -15.22 -18.63 -0.95
CA SER A 20 -15.19 -18.16 -2.35
C SER A 20 -13.79 -17.86 -2.88
N GLY A 21 -12.74 -18.01 -2.06
CA GLY A 21 -11.35 -17.74 -2.46
C GLY A 21 -11.06 -16.27 -2.81
N ILE A 22 -11.95 -15.34 -2.44
CA ILE A 22 -11.78 -13.91 -2.73
C ILE A 22 -10.90 -13.27 -1.66
N LEU A 23 -9.80 -12.64 -2.09
CA LEU A 23 -8.89 -11.95 -1.17
C LEU A 23 -9.50 -10.61 -0.73
N ALA A 24 -9.20 -10.20 0.50
CA ALA A 24 -9.50 -8.86 0.99
C ALA A 24 -8.85 -7.82 0.06
N ARG A 25 -9.53 -6.68 -0.16
CA ARG A 25 -8.95 -5.59 -0.94
C ARG A 25 -7.66 -5.11 -0.29
N ASP A 26 -6.66 -4.85 -1.12
CA ASP A 26 -5.46 -4.20 -0.64
C ASP A 26 -5.74 -2.69 -0.52
N LEU A 27 -5.35 -2.12 0.62
CA LEU A 27 -5.38 -0.68 0.81
C LEU A 27 -4.03 -0.13 0.39
N SER A 28 -4.09 1.01 -0.29
CA SER A 28 -2.91 1.75 -0.68
C SER A 28 -3.11 3.23 -0.47
N GLY A 29 -2.01 3.96 -0.58
CA GLY A 29 -2.01 5.42 -0.56
C GLY A 29 -0.78 5.90 0.16
N LYS A 30 -0.38 7.14 -0.14
CA LYS A 30 0.71 7.82 0.54
C LYS A 30 0.38 9.31 0.66
N SER A 31 0.61 9.87 1.83
CA SER A 31 0.46 11.30 2.08
C SER A 31 1.54 11.76 3.05
N CYS A 32 2.11 12.93 2.83
CA CYS A 32 3.11 13.52 3.71
C CYS A 32 2.69 14.94 4.08
N ALA A 33 3.09 15.39 5.27
CA ALA A 33 2.95 16.77 5.71
C ALA A 33 4.07 17.12 6.68
N SER A 34 4.27 18.41 6.90
CA SER A 34 5.34 18.93 7.76
C SER A 34 5.26 18.34 9.16
N PHE A 35 6.39 17.89 9.70
CA PHE A 35 6.56 17.63 11.12
C PHE A 35 6.99 18.93 11.81
N VAL A 36 6.15 19.41 12.73
CA VAL A 36 6.32 20.73 13.38
C VAL A 36 6.35 20.63 14.89
N TYR A 37 7.09 21.54 15.54
CA TYR A 37 7.13 21.63 17.00
C TYR A 37 7.13 23.08 17.49
N GLY A 38 6.87 23.25 18.79
CA GLY A 38 6.83 24.54 19.47
C GLY A 38 5.66 25.45 19.05
N ALA A 39 5.53 26.59 19.73
CA ALA A 39 4.42 27.52 19.50
C ALA A 39 4.44 28.19 18.12
N LYS A 40 5.60 28.23 17.45
CA LYS A 40 5.79 28.82 16.11
C LYS A 40 5.63 27.82 14.96
N ASN A 41 5.33 26.56 15.25
CA ASN A 41 5.30 25.47 14.27
C ASN A 41 6.62 25.37 13.47
N THR A 42 7.76 25.31 14.16
CA THR A 42 9.06 25.12 13.50
C THR A 42 9.08 23.78 12.78
N VAL A 43 9.35 23.77 11.48
CA VAL A 43 9.40 22.57 10.65
C VAL A 43 10.75 21.87 10.80
N VAL A 44 10.72 20.55 11.04
CA VAL A 44 11.92 19.70 11.17
C VAL A 44 12.10 18.78 9.97
N GLY A 45 11.01 18.46 9.28
CA GLY A 45 10.98 17.58 8.11
C GLY A 45 9.54 17.23 7.77
N GLU A 46 9.31 16.05 7.20
CA GLU A 46 7.97 15.56 6.87
C GLU A 46 7.66 14.26 7.59
N VAL A 47 6.42 14.13 8.08
CA VAL A 47 5.85 12.84 8.43
C VAL A 47 5.08 12.32 7.23
N CYS A 48 5.38 11.10 6.81
CA CYS A 48 4.69 10.41 5.74
C CYS A 48 3.87 9.25 6.30
N ILE A 49 2.61 9.15 5.86
CA ILE A 49 1.80 7.96 6.01
C ILE A 49 1.73 7.23 4.70
N SER A 50 1.89 5.91 4.76
CA SER A 50 1.59 5.02 3.65
C SER A 50 0.79 3.82 4.11
N VAL A 51 -0.08 3.32 3.25
CA VAL A 51 -0.73 2.04 3.44
C VAL A 51 -0.26 1.11 2.33
N ALA A 52 0.09 -0.12 2.69
CA ALA A 52 0.39 -1.19 1.76
C ALA A 52 0.10 -2.53 2.45
N GLY A 53 -0.67 -3.40 1.78
CA GLY A 53 -1.08 -4.67 2.36
C GLY A 53 -1.99 -4.49 3.57
N SER A 54 -1.62 -5.17 4.65
CA SER A 54 -2.30 -5.14 5.93
C SER A 54 -1.71 -4.14 6.93
N THR A 55 -0.85 -3.21 6.47
CA THR A 55 -0.12 -2.30 7.37
C THR A 55 -0.25 -0.84 6.94
N LEU A 56 -0.66 0.00 7.89
CA LEU A 56 -0.46 1.45 7.83
C LEU A 56 0.90 1.76 8.47
N THR A 57 1.75 2.45 7.73
CA THR A 57 3.07 2.89 8.19
C THR A 57 3.07 4.40 8.39
N VAL A 58 3.52 4.84 9.55
CA VAL A 58 3.85 6.25 9.83
C VAL A 58 5.36 6.38 9.87
N GLN A 59 5.92 7.19 8.98
CA GLN A 59 7.34 7.48 8.91
C GLN A 59 7.59 8.93 9.26
N TYR A 60 8.28 9.17 10.35
CA TYR A 60 8.76 10.47 10.80
C TYR A 60 10.08 10.84 10.07
N PRO A 61 10.48 12.12 10.04
CA PRO A 61 11.72 12.51 9.38
C PRO A 61 12.97 11.89 10.04
N ASP A 62 14.04 11.72 9.28
CA ASP A 62 15.32 11.30 9.85
C ASP A 62 15.98 12.48 10.58
N LEU A 63 16.25 12.31 11.88
CA LEU A 63 16.89 13.31 12.74
C LEU A 63 18.42 13.13 12.82
N SER A 64 18.97 12.08 12.21
CA SER A 64 20.40 11.75 12.33
C SER A 64 21.31 12.88 11.84
N ALA A 65 20.89 13.62 10.82
CA ALA A 65 21.64 14.72 10.24
C ALA A 65 21.91 15.89 11.20
N THR A 66 21.05 16.07 12.22
CA THR A 66 21.21 17.10 13.26
C THR A 66 21.74 16.55 14.57
N GLY A 67 22.11 15.26 14.61
CA GLY A 67 22.42 14.54 15.85
C GLY A 67 21.19 14.30 16.73
N GLY A 68 19.99 14.52 16.18
CA GLY A 68 18.75 14.37 16.91
C GLY A 68 18.29 12.92 17.03
N LYS A 69 17.35 12.68 17.94
CA LYS A 69 16.78 11.35 18.22
C LYS A 69 15.34 11.43 18.66
N TYR A 70 14.58 10.38 18.38
CA TYR A 70 13.27 10.16 18.99
C TYR A 70 13.42 9.54 20.38
N GLU A 71 12.56 9.96 21.28
CA GLU A 71 12.49 9.47 22.67
C GLU A 71 11.18 8.76 22.91
N ASP A 72 10.12 9.19 22.22
CA ASP A 72 8.81 8.58 22.32
C ASP A 72 7.99 8.86 21.05
N LEU A 73 7.13 7.92 20.64
CA LEU A 73 6.30 8.02 19.45
C LEU A 73 4.90 7.50 19.75
N HIS A 74 3.89 8.24 19.30
CA HIS A 74 2.48 7.94 19.54
C HIS A 74 1.66 8.21 18.29
N VAL A 75 0.77 7.27 17.97
CA VAL A 75 -0.17 7.39 16.85
C VAL A 75 -1.55 6.90 17.29
N ILE A 76 -2.58 7.62 16.83
CA ILE A 76 -3.97 7.20 16.89
C ILE A 76 -4.57 7.27 15.48
N VAL A 77 -5.33 6.24 15.11
CA VAL A 77 -6.03 6.15 13.83
C VAL A 77 -7.49 5.85 14.14
N GLN A 78 -8.41 6.65 13.61
CA GLN A 78 -9.84 6.48 13.78
C GLN A 78 -10.58 6.74 12.46
N THR A 79 -11.76 6.16 12.32
CA THR A 79 -12.69 6.44 11.20
C THR A 79 -13.60 7.64 11.48
N THR A 80 -13.57 8.15 12.71
CA THR A 80 -14.29 9.34 13.17
C THR A 80 -13.30 10.38 13.69
N SER A 81 -13.77 11.62 13.87
CA SER A 81 -12.96 12.68 14.47
C SER A 81 -12.39 12.24 15.83
N ILE A 82 -11.09 12.46 16.01
CA ILE A 82 -10.37 12.15 17.26
C ILE A 82 -10.82 13.10 18.36
N SER A 83 -10.96 12.60 19.59
CA SER A 83 -11.31 13.41 20.77
C SER A 83 -10.20 13.45 21.82
N GLU A 84 -9.30 12.48 21.75
CA GLU A 84 -8.16 12.24 22.60
C GLU A 84 -7.09 13.30 22.33
N THR A 85 -6.82 14.13 23.33
CA THR A 85 -5.82 15.21 23.21
C THR A 85 -4.51 14.91 23.92
N ALA A 86 -4.45 13.87 24.74
CA ALA A 86 -3.25 13.49 25.46
C ALA A 86 -2.53 12.37 24.69
N PRO A 87 -1.26 12.56 24.28
CA PRO A 87 -0.52 11.53 23.55
C PRO A 87 -0.50 10.17 24.23
N GLY A 88 -0.36 10.13 25.56
CA GLY A 88 -0.34 8.88 26.33
C GLY A 88 -1.64 8.06 26.27
N GLN A 89 -2.73 8.60 25.71
CA GLN A 89 -3.96 7.85 25.44
C GLN A 89 -3.95 7.15 24.08
N PHE A 90 -2.97 7.45 23.22
CA PHE A 90 -2.92 6.90 21.87
C PHE A 90 -2.63 5.39 21.92
N PRO A 91 -3.32 4.58 21.10
CA PRO A 91 -3.22 3.13 21.19
C PRO A 91 -1.88 2.61 20.66
N TYR A 92 -1.31 3.24 19.63
CA TYR A 92 -0.09 2.78 18.94
C TYR A 92 1.11 3.59 19.42
N THR A 93 2.04 2.95 20.13
CA THR A 93 3.14 3.67 20.80
C THR A 93 4.44 2.90 20.73
N TYR A 94 5.56 3.57 21.03
CA TYR A 94 6.85 2.91 21.23
C TYR A 94 6.79 1.88 22.36
N GLY A 95 6.24 2.28 23.53
CA GLY A 95 6.16 1.40 24.71
C GLY A 95 5.29 0.15 24.53
N LYS A 96 4.42 0.12 23.51
CA LYS A 96 3.59 -1.03 23.14
C LYS A 96 4.12 -1.81 21.93
N GLY A 97 5.26 -1.42 21.38
CA GLY A 97 5.96 -2.12 20.31
C GLY A 97 5.45 -1.86 18.89
N GLN A 98 4.47 -0.96 18.69
CA GLN A 98 4.01 -0.59 17.33
C GLN A 98 4.85 0.52 16.71
N CYS A 99 5.65 1.22 17.50
CA CYS A 99 6.60 2.22 17.02
C CYS A 99 8.04 1.87 17.38
N SER A 100 8.98 2.40 16.60
CA SER A 100 10.42 2.30 16.76
C SER A 100 11.03 3.70 16.83
N LEU A 101 12.00 3.91 17.73
CA LEU A 101 12.74 5.17 17.85
C LEU A 101 13.61 5.51 16.63
N SER A 102 13.64 4.65 15.60
CA SER A 102 14.09 5.01 14.25
C SER A 102 13.13 5.94 13.50
N GLY A 103 12.02 6.34 14.11
CA GLY A 103 11.04 7.22 13.50
C GLY A 103 9.98 6.50 12.67
N THR A 104 9.65 5.25 13.00
CA THR A 104 8.66 4.47 12.23
C THR A 104 7.62 3.85 13.15
N CYS A 105 6.35 3.91 12.79
CA CYS A 105 5.28 3.11 13.40
C CYS A 105 4.62 2.21 12.37
N SER A 106 4.39 0.95 12.72
CA SER A 106 3.69 -0.04 11.90
C SER A 106 2.40 -0.45 12.60
N ILE A 107 1.29 -0.09 11.99
CA ILE A 107 -0.05 -0.22 12.56
C ILE A 107 -0.84 -1.23 11.71
N PRO A 108 -1.35 -2.32 12.30
CA PRO A 108 -2.17 -3.26 11.55
C PRO A 108 -3.46 -2.58 11.08
N ILE A 109 -3.83 -2.80 9.82
CA ILE A 109 -5.09 -2.32 9.27
C ILE A 109 -6.25 -3.08 9.92
N GLU A 110 -7.10 -2.35 10.61
CA GLU A 110 -8.37 -2.86 11.14
C GLU A 110 -9.40 -3.04 10.02
N ASP A 111 -10.31 -4.01 10.17
CA ASP A 111 -11.33 -4.28 9.15
C ASP A 111 -12.26 -3.09 8.92
N ALA A 112 -12.53 -2.29 9.97
CA ALA A 112 -13.29 -1.06 9.85
C ALA A 112 -12.64 -0.01 8.93
N TRP A 113 -11.34 -0.12 8.65
CA TRP A 113 -10.60 0.80 7.79
C TRP A 113 -10.54 0.31 6.33
N ARG A 114 -10.94 -0.93 6.05
CA ARG A 114 -10.87 -1.60 4.73
C ARG A 114 -11.99 -1.16 3.79
N ALA A 115 -12.19 0.14 3.65
CA ALA A 115 -13.10 0.73 2.67
C ALA A 115 -12.34 1.67 1.73
N CYS A 116 -12.77 1.73 0.48
CA CYS A 116 -12.20 2.63 -0.53
C CYS A 116 -12.70 4.04 -0.30
N ASN A 117 -11.85 5.04 -0.51
CA ASN A 117 -12.17 6.46 -0.30
C ASN A 117 -12.65 6.74 1.14
N LEU A 118 -12.26 5.90 2.10
CA LEU A 118 -12.57 6.10 3.50
C LEU A 118 -11.60 7.14 4.07
N LYS A 119 -12.16 8.13 4.74
CA LYS A 119 -11.36 9.12 5.46
C LYS A 119 -10.98 8.57 6.83
N LEU A 120 -9.69 8.40 7.05
CA LEU A 120 -9.09 8.15 8.35
C LEU A 120 -8.65 9.46 8.99
N TYR A 121 -8.91 9.61 10.28
CA TYR A 121 -8.42 10.69 11.13
C TYR A 121 -7.22 10.17 11.89
N ILE A 122 -6.08 10.82 11.70
CA ILE A 122 -4.81 10.35 12.23
C ILE A 122 -4.17 11.43 13.09
N GLY A 123 -3.93 11.09 14.35
CA GLY A 123 -3.21 11.91 15.31
C GLY A 123 -1.82 11.33 15.50
N ILE A 124 -0.80 12.20 15.47
CA ILE A 124 0.61 11.81 15.55
C ILE A 124 1.30 12.73 16.54
N HIS A 125 2.04 12.14 17.47
CA HIS A 125 2.88 12.85 18.41
C HIS A 125 4.26 12.18 18.49
N ALA A 126 5.30 12.99 18.71
CA ALA A 126 6.62 12.49 19.05
C ALA A 126 7.27 13.37 20.13
N GLY A 127 7.84 12.71 21.14
CA GLY A 127 8.86 13.30 21.99
C GLY A 127 10.22 13.07 21.32
N PHE A 128 10.99 14.12 21.14
CA PHE A 128 12.26 14.05 20.43
C PHE A 128 13.25 15.10 20.91
N SER A 129 14.53 14.85 20.67
CA SER A 129 15.59 15.81 20.89
C SER A 129 16.25 16.21 19.58
N PRO A 130 15.97 17.40 18.99
CA PRO A 130 16.47 17.78 17.66
C PRO A 130 18.01 17.89 17.58
N ASP A 131 18.65 18.24 18.69
CA ASP A 131 20.11 18.38 18.86
C ASP A 131 20.69 17.30 19.79
N GLY A 132 19.87 16.31 20.17
CA GLY A 132 20.24 15.24 21.10
C GLY A 132 20.23 15.63 22.59
N VAL A 133 19.93 16.89 22.93
CA VAL A 133 19.97 17.43 24.30
C VAL A 133 18.66 18.09 24.72
N SER A 134 18.03 18.86 23.84
CA SER A 134 16.79 19.60 24.12
C SER A 134 15.57 18.71 23.95
N HIS A 135 14.71 18.59 24.97
CA HIS A 135 13.49 17.79 24.86
C HIS A 135 12.34 18.60 24.26
N GLU A 136 11.85 18.17 23.11
CA GLU A 136 10.77 18.82 22.37
C GLU A 136 9.60 17.87 22.09
N THR A 137 8.43 18.45 21.87
CA THR A 137 7.22 17.71 21.45
C THR A 137 6.79 18.17 20.08
N GLY A 138 6.70 17.24 19.13
CA GLY A 138 6.32 17.52 17.76
C GLY A 138 5.04 16.83 17.34
N TRP A 139 4.40 17.42 16.33
CA TRP A 139 3.14 16.99 15.75
C TRP A 139 3.24 17.04 14.22
N MET A 140 2.44 16.24 13.55
CA MET A 140 2.20 16.49 12.12
C MET A 140 1.36 17.76 11.96
N GLU A 141 1.67 18.56 10.94
CA GLU A 141 0.94 19.77 10.63
C GLU A 141 -0.52 19.46 10.27
N GLY A 142 -1.44 20.22 10.86
CA GLY A 142 -2.88 19.99 10.75
C GLY A 142 -3.68 20.83 11.76
N PRO A 143 -5.02 20.76 11.69
CA PRO A 143 -5.90 21.37 12.67
C PRO A 143 -5.72 20.79 14.07
N CYS A 144 -5.97 21.61 15.10
CA CYS A 144 -6.09 21.13 16.47
C CYS A 144 -7.26 20.15 16.61
N ILE A 145 -7.06 19.06 17.35
CA ILE A 145 -8.11 18.13 17.77
C ILE A 145 -9.21 18.86 18.54
N LYS A 146 -8.83 19.83 19.38
CA LYS A 146 -9.74 20.76 20.06
C LYS A 146 -9.57 22.17 19.49
N PRO A 147 -10.49 22.66 18.65
CA PRO A 147 -10.33 23.91 17.92
C PRO A 147 -10.31 25.15 18.82
N GLU A 148 -10.86 25.06 20.04
CA GLU A 148 -10.85 26.15 21.02
C GLU A 148 -9.46 26.44 21.62
N LYS A 149 -8.45 25.60 21.37
CA LYS A 149 -7.07 25.84 21.81
C LYS A 149 -6.23 26.49 20.72
N SER A 150 -5.70 27.67 20.98
CA SER A 150 -4.66 28.30 20.17
C SER A 150 -3.25 27.86 20.61
N GLY A 151 -2.31 27.73 19.68
CA GLY A 151 -0.90 27.42 19.96
C GLY A 151 -0.50 25.95 19.74
N ASN A 152 0.43 25.45 20.56
CA ASN A 152 0.90 24.05 20.52
C ASN A 152 -0.19 23.12 21.08
N CYS A 153 -1.09 22.69 20.22
CA CYS A 153 -2.19 21.78 20.51
C CYS A 153 -1.90 20.39 19.93
N ALA A 154 -2.62 19.38 20.42
CA ALA A 154 -2.65 18.09 19.74
C ALA A 154 -3.33 18.25 18.37
N LYS A 155 -2.65 17.79 17.32
CA LYS A 155 -3.11 17.94 15.93
C LYS A 155 -3.53 16.60 15.36
N TYR A 156 -4.42 16.68 14.38
CA TYR A 156 -4.74 15.55 13.53
C TYR A 156 -4.68 15.98 12.06
N PHE A 157 -4.64 15.00 11.19
CA PHE A 157 -4.86 15.20 9.76
C PHE A 157 -5.74 14.08 9.23
N THR A 158 -6.15 14.22 7.97
CA THR A 158 -6.99 13.24 7.32
C THR A 158 -6.24 12.54 6.19
N PHE A 159 -6.34 11.22 6.16
CA PHE A 159 -5.83 10.38 5.08
C PHE A 159 -7.00 9.67 4.42
N THR A 160 -7.11 9.75 3.09
CA THR A 160 -8.15 9.02 2.35
C THR A 160 -7.54 7.74 1.81
N THR A 161 -8.13 6.59 2.16
CA THR A 161 -7.68 5.29 1.66
C THR A 161 -7.98 5.13 0.18
N GLU A 162 -7.05 4.54 -0.56
CA GLU A 162 -7.26 4.13 -1.94
C GLU A 162 -7.28 2.60 -2.00
N CYS A 163 -8.21 2.03 -2.74
CA CYS A 163 -8.22 0.59 -2.96
C CYS A 163 -7.43 0.24 -4.20
N LYS A 164 -6.54 -0.74 -4.06
CA LYS A 164 -5.89 -1.40 -5.19
C LYS A 164 -6.32 -2.85 -5.28
N CYS A 165 -6.52 -3.27 -6.52
CA CYS A 165 -7.00 -4.59 -6.85
C CYS A 165 -5.86 -5.32 -7.57
N PRO A 166 -5.45 -6.52 -7.11
CA PRO A 166 -4.52 -7.35 -7.85
C PRO A 166 -5.20 -7.78 -9.15
N VAL A 167 -4.49 -7.53 -10.23
CA VAL A 167 -4.86 -7.88 -11.59
C VAL A 167 -3.95 -9.00 -12.04
N VAL A 168 -4.51 -10.18 -12.28
CA VAL A 168 -3.76 -11.34 -12.80
C VAL A 168 -4.02 -11.46 -14.29
N THR A 169 -2.96 -11.35 -15.08
CA THR A 169 -2.97 -11.58 -16.53
C THR A 169 -2.57 -13.01 -16.82
N LYS A 170 -3.50 -13.79 -17.35
CA LYS A 170 -3.26 -15.15 -17.86
C LYS A 170 -3.09 -15.11 -19.37
N PHE A 171 -2.14 -15.87 -19.89
CA PHE A 171 -1.91 -15.95 -21.32
C PHE A 171 -2.53 -17.24 -21.87
N GLU A 172 -3.15 -17.17 -23.05
CA GLU A 172 -3.51 -18.38 -23.78
C GLU A 172 -2.24 -19.13 -24.22
N PRO A 173 -2.35 -20.45 -24.43
CA PRO A 173 -1.25 -21.23 -24.99
C PRO A 173 -0.81 -20.67 -26.35
N VAL A 174 0.49 -20.45 -26.51
CA VAL A 174 1.11 -20.09 -27.79
C VAL A 174 1.56 -21.37 -28.46
N THR A 175 1.18 -21.55 -29.73
CA THR A 175 1.52 -22.73 -30.53
C THR A 175 2.38 -22.32 -31.72
N THR A 176 3.50 -23.00 -31.92
CA THR A 176 4.38 -22.83 -33.08
C THR A 176 4.45 -24.16 -33.84
N SER A 177 4.36 -24.09 -35.16
CA SER A 177 4.51 -25.26 -36.04
C SER A 177 5.77 -25.11 -36.86
N VAL A 178 6.62 -26.14 -36.85
CA VAL A 178 7.79 -26.24 -37.72
C VAL A 178 7.51 -27.31 -38.74
N VAL A 179 7.52 -26.92 -40.01
CA VAL A 179 7.46 -27.87 -41.13
C VAL A 179 8.90 -28.28 -41.44
N TYR A 180 9.16 -29.59 -41.46
CA TYR A 180 10.45 -30.15 -41.82
C TYR A 180 10.29 -31.24 -42.87
N VAL A 181 11.32 -31.38 -43.71
CA VAL A 181 11.35 -32.37 -44.79
C VAL A 181 12.20 -33.54 -44.32
N LYS A 182 11.61 -34.73 -44.21
CA LYS A 182 12.32 -35.95 -43.78
C LYS A 182 12.94 -36.69 -44.97
N THR A 183 12.24 -36.72 -46.09
CA THR A 183 12.68 -37.26 -47.39
C THR A 183 12.17 -36.36 -48.53
N VAL A 184 12.70 -36.51 -49.75
CA VAL A 184 12.36 -35.63 -50.91
C VAL A 184 10.85 -35.54 -51.21
N TYR A 185 10.04 -36.48 -50.70
CA TYR A 185 8.58 -36.51 -50.91
C TYR A 185 7.76 -36.49 -49.60
N GLU A 186 8.38 -36.38 -48.42
CA GLU A 186 7.69 -36.38 -47.13
C GLU A 186 7.94 -35.09 -46.34
N THR A 187 6.88 -34.31 -46.18
CA THR A 187 6.83 -33.19 -45.24
C THR A 187 6.15 -33.64 -43.94
N HIS A 188 6.76 -33.28 -42.82
CA HIS A 188 6.20 -33.46 -41.50
C HIS A 188 6.02 -32.10 -40.84
N THR A 189 5.02 -32.00 -39.97
CA THR A 189 4.78 -30.82 -39.15
C THR A 189 4.94 -31.20 -37.69
N ALA A 190 5.87 -30.55 -36.99
CA ALA A 190 5.98 -30.63 -35.55
C ALA A 190 5.29 -29.41 -34.93
N THR A 191 4.38 -29.64 -34.00
CA THR A 191 3.66 -28.58 -33.29
C THR A 191 4.10 -28.56 -31.84
N CYS A 192 4.55 -27.40 -31.35
CA CYS A 192 4.88 -27.21 -29.93
C CYS A 192 4.00 -26.13 -29.33
N THR A 193 3.57 -26.36 -28.10
CA THR A 193 2.72 -25.43 -27.36
C THR A 193 3.38 -25.07 -26.04
N THR A 194 3.33 -23.78 -25.67
CA THR A 194 3.78 -23.28 -24.38
C THR A 194 2.75 -22.32 -23.80
N ILE A 195 2.69 -22.20 -22.48
CA ILE A 195 1.83 -21.23 -21.79
C ILE A 195 2.75 -20.29 -21.01
N PRO A 196 2.79 -18.98 -21.34
CA PRO A 196 3.55 -18.01 -20.56
C PRO A 196 3.12 -17.99 -19.09
N ALA A 197 4.06 -17.70 -18.19
CA ALA A 197 3.76 -17.50 -16.78
C ALA A 197 2.77 -16.34 -16.59
N GLU A 198 1.91 -16.45 -15.58
CA GLU A 198 0.97 -15.40 -15.22
C GLU A 198 1.73 -14.14 -14.75
N VAL A 199 1.19 -12.96 -15.07
CA VAL A 199 1.75 -11.67 -14.63
C VAL A 199 0.76 -10.97 -13.71
N THR A 200 1.19 -10.63 -12.51
CA THR A 200 0.39 -9.89 -11.52
C THR A 200 0.77 -8.42 -11.55
N ALA A 201 -0.23 -7.54 -11.61
CA ALA A 201 -0.07 -6.08 -11.54
C ALA A 201 -1.10 -5.47 -10.57
N GLU A 202 -0.86 -4.23 -10.13
CA GLU A 202 -1.83 -3.46 -9.35
C GLU A 202 -2.60 -2.48 -10.26
N ALA A 203 -3.92 -2.43 -10.12
CA ALA A 203 -4.75 -1.40 -10.77
C ALA A 203 -5.69 -0.72 -9.75
N SER A 204 -6.18 0.49 -10.07
CA SER A 204 -7.21 1.13 -9.26
C SER A 204 -8.49 0.30 -9.31
N CYS A 205 -9.19 0.24 -8.19
CA CYS A 205 -10.43 -0.53 -8.06
C CYS A 205 -11.68 0.20 -8.59
N ASP A 206 -11.52 1.30 -9.33
CA ASP A 206 -12.63 2.13 -9.81
C ASP A 206 -13.44 1.47 -10.95
N ASP A 207 -12.98 0.34 -11.48
CA ASP A 207 -13.69 -0.46 -12.49
C ASP A 207 -14.12 -1.85 -11.96
N PRO A 208 -15.07 -1.93 -11.01
CA PRO A 208 -15.54 -3.18 -10.44
C PRO A 208 -16.71 -3.74 -11.25
N LYS A 209 -16.67 -3.72 -12.59
CA LYS A 209 -17.62 -4.59 -13.30
C LYS A 209 -17.22 -6.02 -12.99
N VAL A 210 -18.10 -6.74 -12.30
CA VAL A 210 -17.99 -8.20 -12.13
C VAL A 210 -17.78 -8.80 -13.52
N GLY A 211 -16.61 -9.43 -13.74
CA GLY A 211 -16.22 -9.95 -15.05
C GLY A 211 -15.57 -8.94 -16.01
N ALA A 212 -14.96 -7.85 -15.51
CA ALA A 212 -14.11 -6.98 -16.31
C ALA A 212 -12.84 -7.73 -16.73
N THR A 213 -12.95 -8.49 -17.80
CA THR A 213 -11.84 -9.18 -18.43
C THR A 213 -11.21 -8.23 -19.43
N LYS A 214 -10.05 -7.65 -19.11
CA LYS A 214 -9.35 -6.80 -20.08
C LYS A 214 -8.49 -7.70 -20.97
N THR A 215 -8.95 -7.98 -22.19
CA THR A 215 -8.15 -8.74 -23.15
C THR A 215 -6.98 -7.89 -23.59
N VAL A 216 -5.75 -8.28 -23.21
CA VAL A 216 -4.54 -7.69 -23.78
C VAL A 216 -4.17 -8.53 -24.99
N ASN A 217 -4.38 -7.98 -26.18
CA ASN A 217 -3.86 -8.59 -27.40
C ASN A 217 -2.36 -8.34 -27.48
N SER A 218 -1.55 -9.23 -26.90
CA SER A 218 -0.12 -9.25 -27.18
C SER A 218 0.16 -10.25 -28.30
N THR A 219 0.51 -9.75 -29.48
CA THR A 219 1.10 -10.52 -30.58
C THR A 219 2.62 -10.68 -30.43
N LYS A 220 3.17 -10.41 -29.24
CA LYS A 220 4.61 -10.54 -29.01
C LYS A 220 5.00 -12.02 -29.06
N GLU A 221 5.83 -12.36 -30.04
CA GLU A 221 6.62 -13.59 -30.01
C GLU A 221 7.32 -13.71 -28.64
N ILE A 222 7.18 -14.86 -27.99
CA ILE A 222 7.88 -15.14 -26.73
C ILE A 222 9.35 -15.30 -27.11
N ALA A 223 10.17 -14.30 -26.80
CA ALA A 223 11.60 -14.33 -27.09
C ALA A 223 12.23 -15.59 -26.50
N GLY A 224 12.84 -16.42 -27.36
CA GLY A 224 13.54 -17.64 -26.97
C GLY A 224 12.71 -18.94 -26.99
N PHE A 225 11.44 -18.91 -27.38
CA PHE A 225 10.68 -20.16 -27.59
C PHE A 225 10.91 -20.70 -29.01
N THR A 226 11.68 -21.80 -29.12
CA THR A 226 11.84 -22.55 -30.37
C THR A 226 11.33 -23.97 -30.20
N CYS A 227 10.64 -24.48 -31.22
CA CYS A 227 10.39 -25.92 -31.31
C CYS A 227 11.71 -26.64 -31.52
N PRO A 228 12.05 -27.66 -30.71
CA PRO A 228 13.17 -28.52 -31.05
C PRO A 228 12.87 -29.21 -32.39
N THR A 229 13.82 -29.18 -33.31
CA THR A 229 13.73 -29.95 -34.54
C THR A 229 13.73 -31.43 -34.16
N PRO A 230 12.72 -32.23 -34.57
CA PRO A 230 12.74 -33.66 -34.31
C PRO A 230 13.99 -34.31 -34.91
N ALA A 231 14.62 -35.20 -34.15
CA ALA A 231 15.79 -35.97 -34.59
C ALA A 231 15.43 -36.99 -35.68
#